data_AF-A0A842U133-F1
#
_entry.id   AF-A0A842U133-F1
#
_cell.length_a   1.000
_cell.length_b   1.000
_cell.length_c   1.000
_cell.angle_alpha   90.00
_cell.angle_beta   90.00
_cell.angle_gamma   90.00
#
_symmetry.space_group_name_H-M   'P 1'
#
loop_
_entity.id
_entity.type
_entity.pdbx_description
1 polymer ?
#
loop_
_entity_poly.entity_id
_entity_poly.type
_entity_poly.pdbx_seq_one_letter_code
_entity_poly.pdbx_strand_id
1 'polypeptide(L)'
;MAKKVAKAGVKREEGYLYFIDKKGNVARAKMARGKKKGKKGKIEVVEKTGVEKEPGYLYFLDKQGDVSAAKMVRGGKKKKKSSAKKKTAKKKTTKKKTTRKKKK
;
A
#
# COMPACT_ATOMS: atom_id res chain seq x y z
N MET A 1 -11.10 -5.28 -13.02
CA MET A 1 -11.20 -3.82 -12.75
C MET A 1 -11.83 -3.62 -11.40
N ALA A 2 -11.43 -2.57 -10.68
CA ALA A 2 -12.10 -2.14 -9.46
C ALA A 2 -13.22 -1.15 -9.81
N LYS A 3 -14.33 -1.20 -9.08
CA LYS A 3 -15.46 -0.26 -9.23
C LYS A 3 -15.48 0.65 -8.01
N LYS A 4 -15.71 1.94 -8.20
CA LYS A 4 -15.94 2.89 -7.10
C LYS A 4 -17.32 2.64 -6.51
N VAL A 5 -17.40 2.51 -5.19
CA VAL A 5 -18.63 2.17 -4.45
C VAL A 5 -19.14 3.35 -3.65
N ALA A 6 -18.24 4.12 -3.04
CA ALA A 6 -18.60 5.33 -2.31
C ALA A 6 -17.51 6.39 -2.44
N LYS A 7 -17.92 7.66 -2.48
CA LYS A 7 -17.02 8.80 -2.35
C LYS A 7 -16.71 8.99 -0.88
N ALA A 8 -15.43 9.14 -0.55
CA ALA A 8 -14.97 9.39 0.81
C ALA A 8 -14.01 10.58 0.88
N GLY A 9 -13.27 10.89 -0.21
CA GLY A 9 -12.39 12.06 -0.26
C GLY A 9 -11.28 12.07 0.79
N VAL A 10 -10.87 10.90 1.29
CA VAL A 10 -9.96 10.81 2.43
C VAL A 10 -8.51 11.08 2.00
N LYS A 11 -7.90 12.10 2.61
CA LYS A 11 -6.47 12.38 2.49
C LYS A 11 -5.67 11.44 3.38
N ARG A 12 -4.64 10.81 2.80
CA ARG A 12 -3.78 9.88 3.53
C ARG A 12 -2.63 10.63 4.19
N GLU A 13 -2.47 10.40 5.48
CA GLU A 13 -1.35 10.89 6.27
C GLU A 13 -0.26 9.81 6.40
N GLU A 14 1.00 10.25 6.43
CA GLU A 14 2.11 9.35 6.64
C GLU A 14 2.09 8.73 8.04
N GLY A 15 2.45 7.45 8.14
CA GLY A 15 2.48 6.74 9.42
C GLY A 15 1.14 6.11 9.84
N TYR A 16 0.09 6.25 9.04
CA TYR A 16 -1.21 5.60 9.27
C TYR A 16 -1.55 4.54 8.21
N LEU A 17 -2.20 3.47 8.65
CA LEU A 17 -2.85 2.49 7.80
C LEU A 17 -4.32 2.85 7.68
N TYR A 18 -4.80 3.01 6.45
CA TYR A 18 -6.21 3.25 6.14
C TYR A 18 -6.87 1.97 5.68
N PHE A 19 -8.05 1.67 6.21
CA PHE A 19 -8.81 0.47 5.90
C PHE A 19 -10.32 0.71 6.05
N ILE A 20 -11.12 -0.18 5.47
CA ILE A 20 -12.57 -0.20 5.65
C ILE A 20 -12.88 -1.07 6.87
N ASP A 21 -13.52 -0.52 7.90
CA ASP A 21 -13.89 -1.24 9.12
C ASP A 21 -15.03 -2.27 8.87
N LYS A 22 -15.48 -2.94 9.93
CA LYS A 22 -16.59 -3.91 9.82
C LYS A 22 -17.94 -3.26 9.51
N LYS A 23 -18.10 -1.98 9.84
CA LYS A 23 -19.33 -1.20 9.60
C LYS A 23 -19.34 -0.53 8.22
N GLY A 24 -18.31 -0.74 7.40
CA GLY A 24 -18.23 -0.15 6.07
C GLY A 24 -17.70 1.29 6.05
N ASN A 25 -17.10 1.76 7.14
CA ASN A 25 -16.55 3.11 7.26
C ASN A 25 -15.04 3.12 6.99
N VAL A 26 -14.52 4.28 6.60
CA VAL A 26 -13.09 4.48 6.45
C VAL A 26 -12.50 4.78 7.82
N ALA A 27 -11.56 3.93 8.25
CA ALA A 27 -10.83 4.10 9.50
C ALA A 27 -9.32 4.14 9.27
N ARG A 28 -8.61 4.78 10.18
CA ARG A 28 -7.15 4.82 10.23
C ARG A 28 -6.62 4.28 11.54
N ALA A 29 -5.43 3.69 11.50
CA ALA A 29 -4.69 3.28 12.69
C ALA A 29 -3.19 3.58 12.52
N LYS A 30 -2.52 3.98 13.60
CA LYS A 30 -1.07 4.23 13.58
C LYS A 30 -0.32 2.94 13.24
N MET A 31 0.52 2.96 12.22
CA MET A 31 1.29 1.79 11.79
C MET A 31 2.35 1.41 12.83
N ALA A 32 2.37 0.14 13.25
CA ALA A 32 3.49 -0.39 14.00
C ALA A 32 4.65 -0.68 13.02
N ARG A 33 5.72 0.11 13.10
CA ARG A 33 6.98 -0.15 12.35
C ARG A 33 7.97 -0.88 13.26
N GLY A 34 8.59 -1.95 12.75
CA GLY A 34 9.68 -2.69 13.41
C GLY A 34 9.27 -3.97 14.17
N LYS A 35 10.25 -4.62 14.81
CA LYS A 35 10.09 -5.91 15.53
C LYS A 35 9.35 -5.81 16.87
N LYS A 36 8.90 -4.63 17.27
CA LYS A 36 8.06 -4.47 18.47
C LYS A 36 6.67 -5.02 18.15
N LYS A 37 6.29 -6.10 18.84
CA LYS A 37 4.95 -6.72 18.81
C LYS A 37 3.92 -5.59 18.85
N GLY A 38 3.19 -5.42 17.73
CA GLY A 38 2.43 -4.20 17.46
C GLY A 38 1.39 -3.95 18.55
N LYS A 39 1.59 -2.91 19.35
CA LYS A 39 0.47 -2.32 20.10
C LYS A 39 -0.55 -1.91 19.04
N LYS A 40 -1.77 -2.49 19.10
CA LYS A 40 -2.87 -2.08 18.22
C LYS A 40 -3.02 -0.57 18.37
N GLY A 41 -2.65 0.18 17.33
CA GLY A 41 -2.87 1.62 17.31
C GLY A 41 -4.36 1.88 17.52
N LYS A 42 -4.68 2.97 18.21
CA LYS A 42 -6.06 3.44 18.34
C LYS A 42 -6.66 3.54 16.93
N ILE A 43 -7.82 2.91 16.75
CA ILE A 43 -8.56 2.96 15.49
C ILE A 43 -9.45 4.20 15.55
N GLU A 44 -9.32 5.06 14.56
CA GLU A 44 -10.11 6.29 14.42
C GLU A 44 -10.91 6.20 13.12
N VAL A 45 -12.23 6.38 13.21
CA VAL A 45 -13.08 6.51 12.02
C VAL A 45 -12.86 7.90 11.46
N VAL A 46 -12.41 7.96 10.20
CA VAL A 46 -12.14 9.21 9.48
C VAL A 46 -13.39 9.67 8.74
N GLU A 47 -14.08 8.74 8.09
CA GLU A 47 -15.24 9.05 7.26
C GLU A 47 -16.29 7.94 7.35
N LYS A 48 -17.57 8.33 7.47
CA LYS A 48 -18.69 7.40 7.62
C LYS A 48 -19.32 7.12 6.26
N THR A 49 -18.80 6.11 5.57
CA THR A 49 -19.29 5.73 4.24
C THR A 49 -20.37 4.66 4.26
N GLY A 50 -20.52 3.88 5.35
CA GLY A 50 -21.58 2.87 5.48
C GLY A 50 -21.61 1.80 4.38
N VAL A 51 -20.47 1.47 3.78
CA VAL A 51 -20.41 0.56 2.63
C VAL A 51 -20.64 -0.89 3.04
N GLU A 52 -21.67 -1.51 2.47
CA GLU A 52 -21.93 -2.94 2.64
C GLU A 52 -20.89 -3.78 1.89
N LYS A 53 -20.35 -4.78 2.60
CA LYS A 53 -19.31 -5.66 2.07
C LYS A 53 -19.91 -6.95 1.55
N GLU A 54 -19.85 -7.13 0.24
CA GLU A 54 -20.26 -8.36 -0.42
C GLU A 54 -19.18 -9.44 -0.30
N PRO A 55 -19.58 -10.71 -0.09
CA PRO A 55 -18.66 -11.83 -0.08
C PRO A 55 -17.98 -11.99 -1.44
N GLY A 56 -16.66 -12.24 -1.42
CA GLY A 56 -15.88 -12.42 -2.65
C GLY A 56 -15.35 -11.13 -3.28
N TYR A 57 -15.54 -9.98 -2.62
CA TYR A 57 -14.92 -8.71 -3.01
C TYR A 57 -13.91 -8.22 -1.97
N LEU A 58 -12.90 -7.50 -2.45
CA LEU A 58 -11.95 -6.75 -1.63
C LEU A 58 -12.32 -5.27 -1.72
N TYR A 59 -12.55 -4.66 -0.55
CA TYR A 59 -12.85 -3.25 -0.39
C TYR A 59 -11.62 -2.51 0.11
N PHE A 60 -11.28 -1.40 -0.55
CA PHE A 60 -10.07 -0.64 -0.25
C PHE A 60 -10.25 0.84 -0.63
N LEU A 61 -9.41 1.71 -0.05
CA LEU A 61 -9.29 3.08 -0.54
C LEU A 61 -8.45 3.11 -1.81
N ASP A 62 -8.95 3.78 -2.84
CA ASP A 62 -8.19 4.05 -4.05
C ASP A 62 -7.20 5.22 -3.86
N LYS A 63 -6.54 5.64 -4.95
CA LYS A 63 -5.58 6.75 -4.94
C LYS A 63 -6.24 8.12 -4.78
N GLN A 64 -7.51 8.24 -5.12
CA GLN A 64 -8.30 9.47 -4.98
C GLN A 64 -8.84 9.63 -3.56
N GLY A 65 -8.74 8.59 -2.73
CA GLY A 65 -9.24 8.59 -1.37
C GLY A 65 -10.67 8.09 -1.25
N ASP A 66 -11.20 7.42 -2.28
CA ASP A 66 -12.55 6.88 -2.33
C ASP A 66 -12.58 5.37 -2.09
N VAL A 67 -13.75 4.86 -1.69
CA VAL A 67 -13.93 3.42 -1.45
C VAL A 67 -14.23 2.72 -2.76
N SER A 68 -13.40 1.74 -3.10
CA SER A 68 -13.55 0.90 -4.29
C SER A 68 -13.59 -0.59 -3.93
N ALA A 69 -14.30 -1.37 -4.75
CA ALA A 69 -14.41 -2.81 -4.62
C ALA A 69 -13.84 -3.53 -5.86
N ALA A 70 -13.15 -4.65 -5.64
CA ALA A 70 -12.65 -5.52 -6.71
C ALA A 70 -12.90 -6.99 -6.38
N LYS A 71 -13.25 -7.80 -7.38
CA LYS A 71 -13.46 -9.23 -7.20
C LYS A 71 -12.17 -9.89 -6.70
N MET A 72 -12.25 -10.58 -5.57
CA MET A 72 -11.11 -11.19 -4.90
C MET A 72 -10.67 -12.44 -5.67
N VAL A 73 -9.40 -12.50 -6.05
CA VAL A 73 -8.81 -13.70 -6.67
C VAL A 73 -8.24 -14.57 -5.55
N ARG A 74 -9.06 -15.49 -5.03
CA ARG A 74 -8.66 -16.47 -4.02
C ARG A 74 -7.88 -17.60 -4.71
N GLY A 75 -6.63 -17.84 -4.31
CA GLY A 75 -5.83 -18.99 -4.76
C GLY A 75 -5.54 -19.04 -6.26
N GLY A 76 -4.66 -18.17 -6.77
CA GLY A 76 -4.27 -18.17 -8.18
C GLY A 76 -2.86 -18.70 -8.42
N LYS A 77 -2.74 -19.78 -9.22
CA LYS A 77 -1.51 -20.13 -9.98
C LYS A 77 -0.85 -18.83 -10.45
N LYS A 78 0.44 -18.63 -10.13
CA LYS A 78 1.21 -17.44 -10.54
C LYS A 78 1.04 -17.22 -12.05
N LYS A 79 0.21 -16.27 -12.48
CA LYS A 79 0.29 -15.75 -13.83
C LYS A 79 1.70 -15.16 -13.97
N LYS A 80 2.50 -15.69 -14.90
CA LYS A 80 3.83 -15.16 -15.25
C LYS A 80 3.66 -13.65 -15.46
N LYS A 81 4.30 -12.84 -14.61
CA LYS A 81 4.42 -11.40 -14.84
C LYS A 81 5.07 -11.23 -16.22
N SER A 82 4.38 -10.60 -17.17
CA SER A 82 5.10 -9.90 -18.22
C SER A 82 5.94 -8.85 -17.50
N SER A 83 7.25 -8.92 -17.69
CA SER A 83 8.20 -8.01 -17.11
C SER A 83 7.90 -6.60 -17.64
N ALA A 84 7.21 -5.79 -16.83
CA ALA A 84 7.21 -4.35 -17.02
C ALA A 84 8.67 -3.92 -17.04
N LYS A 85 9.15 -3.53 -18.22
CA LYS A 85 10.52 -3.13 -18.52
C LYS A 85 10.95 -2.09 -17.50
N LYS A 86 11.72 -2.52 -16.49
CA LYS A 86 12.30 -1.66 -15.48
C LYS A 86 13.19 -0.66 -16.23
N LYS A 87 12.75 0.59 -16.38
CA LYS A 87 13.62 1.67 -16.88
C LYS A 87 14.81 1.72 -15.94
N THR A 88 15.97 1.27 -16.43
CA THR A 88 17.23 1.27 -15.72
C THR A 88 17.65 2.72 -15.51
N ALA A 89 17.52 3.22 -14.27
CA ALA A 89 18.23 4.42 -13.86
C ALA A 89 19.74 4.12 -13.96
N LYS A 90 20.41 4.81 -14.89
CA LYS A 90 21.86 4.74 -15.12
C LYS A 90 22.58 5.03 -13.79
N LYS A 91 23.17 4.00 -13.19
CA LYS A 91 24.07 4.13 -12.03
C LYS A 91 25.30 4.90 -12.50
N LYS A 92 25.43 6.19 -12.15
CA LYS A 92 26.67 6.95 -12.32
C LYS A 92 27.73 6.29 -11.43
N THR A 93 28.70 5.62 -12.04
CA THR A 93 29.88 5.06 -11.39
C THR A 93 30.86 6.19 -11.11
N THR A 94 31.00 6.57 -9.85
CA THR A 94 32.17 7.33 -9.39
C THR A 94 33.38 6.40 -9.45
N LYS A 95 34.36 6.76 -10.30
CA LYS A 95 35.64 6.07 -10.45
C LYS A 95 36.38 6.07 -9.10
N LYS A 96 36.48 4.91 -8.45
CA LYS A 96 37.40 4.69 -7.33
C LYS A 96 38.83 4.68 -7.90
N LYS A 97 39.55 5.78 -7.74
CA LYS A 97 40.94 5.97 -8.18
C LYS A 97 41.83 5.06 -7.33
N THR A 98 42.40 4.03 -7.94
CA THR A 98 43.43 3.16 -7.36
C THR A 98 44.77 3.90 -7.36
N THR A 99 45.26 4.32 -6.20
CA THR A 99 46.66 4.75 -6.03
C THR A 99 47.50 3.56 -5.59
N ARG A 100 48.26 3.04 -6.55
CA ARG A 100 49.34 2.05 -6.39
C ARG A 100 50.65 2.83 -6.32
N LYS A 101 51.42 2.71 -5.22
CA LYS A 101 52.88 2.94 -5.03
C LYS A 101 53.10 3.27 -3.54
N LYS A 102 54.14 2.83 -2.83
CA LYS A 102 55.43 2.27 -3.25
C LYS A 102 56.04 1.53 -2.04
N LYS A 103 56.74 0.43 -2.31
CA LYS A 103 57.83 -0.11 -1.48
C LYS A 103 58.79 1.01 -1.06
N LYS A 104 59.19 1.03 0.22
CA LYS A 104 60.59 0.97 0.62
C LYS A 104 60.65 0.42 2.05
#